data_AF-F1L6K3-F1
#
_entry.id   AF-F1L6K3-F1
#
_cell.length_a   1.000
_cell.length_b   1.000
_cell.length_c   1.000
_cell.angle_alpha   90.00
_cell.angle_beta   90.00
_cell.angle_gamma   90.00
#
_symmetry.space_group_name_H-M   'P 1'
#
loop_
_entity.id
_entity.type
_entity.pdbx_description
1 polymer ?
#
loop_
_entity_poly.entity_id
_entity_poly.type
_entity_poly.pdbx_seq_one_letter_code
_entity_poly.pdbx_strand_id
1 'polypeptide(L)'
;MKELEKIAPKQKGIVAQSVREITQLLVDEGLVECEKIGTFVCYWAFPSKAALTRRTKLEQLNANLADLQTKIDSVKGDIEKAKIGREDTEERAELLSRFADLKTKETTLKKTLDELALSGPEAIARINKSADEAKEAANRWTDNIFSIKKWCKTKFGIDEKTLNEQFDIPSDMDYVE
;
A
#
# COMPACT_ATOMS: atom_id res chain seq x y z
N MET A 1 -25.27 33.40 41.41
CA MET A 1 -24.09 33.70 42.27
C MET A 1 -24.35 34.80 43.31
N LYS A 2 -24.66 36.05 42.90
CA LYS A 2 -24.85 37.18 43.84
C LYS A 2 -25.88 36.92 44.96
N GLU A 3 -26.95 36.19 44.67
CA GLU A 3 -27.95 35.81 45.67
C GLU A 3 -27.43 34.75 46.66
N LEU A 4 -26.70 33.75 46.17
CA LEU A 4 -26.04 32.74 47.00
C LEU A 4 -25.02 33.37 47.95
N GLU A 5 -24.22 34.32 47.48
CA GLU A 5 -23.27 35.10 48.30
C GLU A 5 -23.97 35.89 49.43
N LYS A 6 -25.26 36.21 49.27
CA LYS A 6 -26.07 36.90 50.29
C LYS A 6 -26.75 35.95 51.28
N ILE A 7 -27.21 34.79 50.81
CA ILE A 7 -28.02 33.84 51.59
C ILE A 7 -27.15 32.85 52.37
N ALA A 8 -26.10 32.30 51.73
CA ALA A 8 -25.29 31.23 52.30
C ALA A 8 -24.57 31.62 53.61
N PRO A 9 -23.98 32.83 53.76
CA PRO A 9 -23.38 33.24 55.03
C PRO A 9 -24.38 33.34 56.17
N LYS A 10 -25.59 33.85 55.88
CA LYS A 10 -26.64 34.07 56.89
C LYS A 10 -27.30 32.78 57.36
N GLN A 11 -27.56 31.86 56.43
CA GLN A 11 -28.32 30.63 56.73
C GLN A 11 -27.44 29.43 57.08
N LYS A 12 -26.22 29.38 56.53
CA LYS A 12 -25.32 28.22 56.66
C LYS A 12 -24.00 28.56 57.37
N GLY A 13 -23.80 29.82 57.77
CA GLY A 13 -22.60 30.25 58.52
C GLY A 13 -21.31 30.23 57.69
N ILE A 14 -21.42 30.23 56.36
CA ILE A 14 -20.26 30.15 55.45
C ILE A 14 -19.61 31.53 55.29
N VAL A 15 -18.28 31.59 55.23
CA VAL A 15 -17.55 32.85 54.97
C VAL A 15 -17.93 33.39 53.59
N ALA A 16 -18.38 34.65 53.51
CA ALA A 16 -18.92 35.22 52.27
C ALA A 16 -17.97 35.10 51.06
N GLN A 17 -16.66 35.22 51.29
CA GLN A 17 -15.64 35.12 50.25
C GLN A 17 -15.47 33.70 49.69
N SER A 18 -15.77 32.66 50.48
CA SER A 18 -15.61 31.26 50.05
C SER A 18 -16.85 30.67 49.39
N VAL A 19 -18.00 31.36 49.41
CA VAL A 19 -19.26 30.86 48.84
C VAL A 19 -19.12 30.48 47.37
N ARG A 20 -18.34 31.25 46.59
CA ARG A 20 -18.10 30.95 45.17
C ARG A 20 -17.31 29.67 44.96
N GLU A 21 -16.19 29.54 45.68
CA GLU A 21 -15.33 28.37 45.61
C GLU A 21 -16.07 27.10 46.04
N ILE A 22 -16.79 27.14 47.16
CA ILE A 22 -17.58 26.01 47.65
C ILE A 22 -18.70 25.65 46.65
N THR A 23 -19.38 26.64 46.07
CA THR A 23 -20.41 26.36 45.05
C THR A 23 -19.80 25.70 43.82
N GLN A 24 -18.62 26.13 43.39
CA GLN A 24 -17.92 25.52 42.27
C GLN A 24 -17.51 24.08 42.57
N LEU A 25 -16.97 23.80 43.76
CA LEU A 25 -16.63 22.43 44.19
C LEU A 25 -17.87 21.52 44.17
N LEU A 26 -19.02 22.01 44.64
CA LEU A 26 -20.28 21.24 44.59
C LEU A 26 -20.77 20.99 43.17
N VAL A 27 -20.48 21.90 42.24
CA VAL A 27 -20.77 21.71 40.80
C VAL A 27 -19.82 20.68 40.19
N ASP A 28 -18.53 20.79 40.49
CA ASP A 28 -17.50 19.89 39.98
C ASP A 28 -17.72 18.44 40.47
N GLU A 29 -18.22 18.27 41.70
CA GLU A 29 -18.63 16.98 42.27
C GLU A 29 -20.01 16.50 41.76
N GLY A 30 -20.72 17.30 40.96
CA GLY A 30 -22.04 16.96 40.41
C GLY A 30 -23.17 16.93 41.45
N LEU A 31 -22.98 17.57 42.61
CA LEU A 31 -23.99 17.70 43.66
C LEU A 31 -24.92 18.89 43.42
N VAL A 32 -24.41 19.94 42.77
CA VAL A 32 -25.16 21.12 42.36
C VAL A 32 -25.04 21.27 40.85
N GLU A 33 -26.15 21.60 40.21
CA GLU A 33 -26.16 21.91 38.79
C GLU A 33 -26.01 23.39 38.59
N CYS A 34 -25.32 23.77 37.53
CA CYS A 34 -25.28 25.15 37.09
C CYS A 34 -25.60 25.25 35.61
N GLU A 35 -26.41 26.24 35.25
CA GLU A 35 -26.66 26.59 33.86
C GLU A 35 -26.69 28.09 33.71
N LYS A 36 -26.12 28.55 32.60
CA LYS A 36 -26.14 29.96 32.23
C LYS A 36 -27.39 30.24 31.41
N ILE A 37 -28.29 31.03 31.96
CA ILE A 37 -29.54 31.48 31.31
C ILE A 37 -29.41 32.97 31.04
N GLY A 38 -29.12 33.32 29.78
CA GLY A 38 -28.85 34.71 29.37
C GLY A 38 -27.61 35.28 30.05
N THR A 39 -27.81 36.33 30.86
CA THR A 39 -26.73 37.00 31.61
C THR A 39 -26.55 36.46 33.03
N PHE A 40 -27.39 35.53 33.48
CA PHE A 40 -27.36 34.97 34.84
C PHE A 40 -26.91 33.51 34.84
N VAL A 41 -26.29 33.09 35.95
CA VAL A 41 -25.97 31.68 36.22
C VAL A 41 -26.86 31.20 37.34
N CYS A 42 -27.71 30.23 37.02
CA CYS A 42 -28.65 29.58 37.92
C CYS A 42 -28.01 28.34 38.52
N TYR A 43 -28.22 28.11 39.81
CA TYR A 43 -27.72 26.94 40.53
C TYR A 43 -28.89 26.23 41.21
N TRP A 44 -28.96 24.91 41.09
CA TRP A 44 -30.02 24.12 41.73
C TRP A 44 -29.56 22.69 42.03
N ALA A 45 -30.26 22.02 42.94
CA ALA A 45 -30.05 20.61 43.25
C ALA A 45 -31.40 19.96 43.58
N PHE A 46 -31.64 18.77 43.03
CA PHE A 46 -32.85 17.98 43.32
C PHE A 46 -32.46 16.65 43.98
N PRO A 47 -33.11 16.24 45.09
CA PRO A 47 -32.80 14.99 45.77
C PRO A 47 -32.90 13.74 44.88
N SER A 48 -33.81 13.76 43.89
CA SER A 48 -34.04 12.65 42.96
C SER A 48 -33.03 12.56 41.81
N LYS A 49 -32.22 13.60 41.57
CA LYS A 49 -31.38 13.69 40.37
C LYS A 49 -30.31 12.61 40.33
N ALA A 50 -29.59 12.40 41.44
CA ALA A 50 -28.54 11.38 41.51
C ALA A 50 -29.08 9.97 41.23
N ALA A 51 -30.26 9.65 41.76
CA ALA A 51 -30.93 8.38 41.51
C ALA A 51 -31.36 8.24 40.04
N LEU A 52 -31.94 9.30 39.45
CA LEU A 52 -32.35 9.31 38.05
C LEU A 52 -31.16 9.14 37.11
N THR A 53 -30.08 9.90 37.29
CA THR A 53 -28.86 9.80 36.47
C THR A 53 -28.28 8.39 36.49
N ARG A 54 -28.21 7.77 37.68
CA ARG A 54 -27.74 6.38 37.81
C ARG A 54 -28.68 5.41 37.10
N ARG A 55 -30.01 5.60 37.20
CA ARG A 55 -30.99 4.74 36.53
C ARG A 55 -30.88 4.84 35.01
N THR A 56 -30.82 6.04 34.45
CA THR A 56 -30.65 6.25 33.00
C THR A 56 -29.32 5.68 32.53
N LYS A 57 -28.24 5.83 33.30
CA LYS A 57 -26.95 5.24 32.96
C LYS A 57 -27.01 3.70 32.96
N LEU A 58 -27.71 3.12 33.92
CA LEU A 58 -27.92 1.67 34.01
C LEU A 58 -28.75 1.17 32.81
N GLU A 59 -29.84 1.85 32.47
CA GLU A 59 -30.68 1.54 31.29
C GLU A 59 -29.84 1.58 30.01
N GLN A 60 -29.02 2.62 29.82
CA GLN A 60 -28.13 2.73 28.67
C GLN A 60 -27.08 1.61 28.62
N LEU A 61 -26.46 1.28 29.75
CA LEU A 61 -25.47 0.20 29.82
C LEU A 61 -26.11 -1.15 29.52
N ASN A 62 -27.31 -1.41 30.02
CA ASN A 62 -28.05 -2.64 29.71
C ASN A 62 -28.43 -2.74 28.23
N ALA A 63 -28.87 -1.63 27.61
CA ALA A 63 -29.13 -1.60 26.18
C ALA A 63 -27.87 -1.89 25.37
N ASN A 64 -26.73 -1.30 25.75
CA ASN A 64 -25.44 -1.56 25.10
C ASN A 64 -25.00 -3.03 25.27
N LEU A 65 -25.19 -3.61 26.45
CA LEU A 65 -24.89 -5.03 26.69
C LEU A 65 -25.74 -5.94 25.80
N ALA A 66 -27.03 -5.66 25.64
CA ALA A 66 -27.92 -6.44 24.78
C ALA A 66 -27.52 -6.33 23.29
N ASP A 67 -27.15 -5.14 22.82
CA ASP A 67 -26.65 -4.93 21.45
C ASP A 67 -25.32 -5.68 21.22
N LEU A 68 -24.37 -5.56 22.14
CA LEU A 68 -23.10 -6.27 22.06
C LEU A 68 -23.28 -7.78 22.09
N GLN A 69 -24.20 -8.29 22.92
CA GLN A 69 -24.50 -9.71 22.97
C GLN A 69 -25.05 -10.21 21.63
N THR A 70 -25.95 -9.44 21.01
CA THR A 70 -26.51 -9.76 19.69
C THR A 70 -25.42 -9.78 18.61
N LYS A 71 -24.49 -8.82 18.65
CA LYS A 71 -23.32 -8.79 17.74
C LYS A 71 -22.40 -9.98 17.95
N ILE A 72 -22.13 -10.36 19.20
CA ILE A 72 -21.33 -11.55 19.53
C ILE A 72 -21.98 -12.80 18.94
N ASP A 73 -23.28 -12.98 19.12
CA ASP A 73 -23.99 -14.16 18.63
C ASP A 73 -24.03 -14.22 17.10
N SER A 74 -24.22 -13.06 16.44
CA SER A 74 -24.11 -12.95 14.98
C SER A 74 -22.72 -13.35 14.48
N VAL A 75 -21.66 -12.77 15.03
CA VAL A 75 -20.28 -13.04 14.60
C VAL A 75 -19.90 -14.49 14.88
N LYS A 76 -20.32 -15.06 16.01
CA LYS A 76 -20.14 -16.50 16.28
C LYS A 76 -20.84 -17.36 15.23
N GLY A 77 -22.07 -17.02 14.84
CA GLY A 77 -22.78 -17.71 13.77
C GLY A 77 -22.06 -17.63 12.42
N ASP A 78 -21.49 -16.47 12.09
CA ASP A 78 -20.73 -16.29 10.85
C ASP A 78 -19.40 -17.04 10.86
N ILE A 79 -18.73 -17.12 12.01
CA ILE A 79 -17.52 -17.94 12.20
C ILE A 79 -17.84 -19.42 11.95
N GLU A 80 -18.92 -19.94 12.54
CA GLU A 80 -19.29 -21.35 12.33
C GLU A 80 -19.66 -21.63 10.87
N LYS A 81 -20.38 -20.73 10.19
CA LYS A 81 -20.62 -20.85 8.74
C LYS A 81 -19.34 -20.83 7.91
N ALA A 82 -18.37 -19.99 8.27
CA ALA A 82 -17.10 -19.87 7.54
C ALA A 82 -16.16 -21.06 7.77
N LYS A 83 -16.31 -21.77 8.89
CA LYS A 83 -15.57 -23.00 9.18
C LYS A 83 -16.03 -24.19 8.34
N ILE A 84 -17.30 -24.22 7.92
CA ILE A 84 -17.83 -25.28 7.06
C ILE A 84 -17.04 -25.32 5.75
N GLY A 85 -16.40 -26.45 5.46
CA GLY A 85 -15.53 -26.64 4.29
C GLY A 85 -14.12 -26.05 4.43
N ARG A 86 -13.77 -25.50 5.60
CA ARG A 86 -12.43 -25.00 5.97
C ARG A 86 -11.99 -25.57 7.30
N GLU A 87 -12.50 -26.74 7.66
CA GLU A 87 -12.13 -27.43 8.88
C GLU A 87 -10.62 -27.68 8.90
N ASP A 88 -10.00 -27.49 10.06
CA ASP A 88 -8.57 -27.75 10.24
C ASP A 88 -8.34 -29.26 10.31
N THR A 89 -8.27 -29.88 9.13
CA THR A 89 -7.91 -31.28 8.93
C THR A 89 -6.45 -31.40 8.47
N GLU A 90 -5.83 -32.54 8.75
CA GLU A 90 -4.47 -32.84 8.26
C GLU A 90 -4.42 -32.77 6.72
N GLU A 91 -5.44 -33.31 6.04
CA GLU A 91 -5.59 -33.25 4.58
C GLU A 91 -5.56 -31.80 4.06
N ARG A 92 -6.27 -30.88 4.72
CA ARG A 92 -6.27 -29.46 4.33
C ARG A 92 -4.90 -28.82 4.54
N ALA A 93 -4.22 -29.14 5.64
CA ALA A 93 -2.88 -28.64 5.91
C ALA A 93 -1.87 -29.12 4.85
N GLU A 94 -1.92 -30.40 4.48
CA GLU A 94 -1.10 -30.97 3.40
C GLU A 94 -1.41 -30.33 2.04
N LEU A 95 -2.68 -30.16 1.70
CA LEU A 95 -3.11 -29.49 0.47
C LEU A 95 -2.61 -28.04 0.39
N LEU A 96 -2.69 -27.29 1.50
CA LEU A 96 -2.18 -25.92 1.57
C LEU A 96 -0.66 -25.86 1.40
N SER A 97 0.08 -26.79 2.03
CA SER A 97 1.53 -26.90 1.85
C SER A 97 1.88 -27.20 0.40
N ARG A 98 1.24 -28.21 -0.19
CA ARG A 98 1.45 -28.60 -1.60
C ARG A 98 1.10 -27.46 -2.56
N PHE A 99 0.03 -26.73 -2.28
CA PHE A 99 -0.35 -25.56 -3.07
C PHE A 99 0.73 -24.47 -3.02
N ALA A 100 1.27 -24.17 -1.84
CA ALA A 100 2.36 -23.21 -1.70
C ALA A 100 3.62 -23.64 -2.47
N ASP A 101 3.98 -24.92 -2.40
CA ASP A 101 5.11 -25.49 -3.16
C ASP A 101 4.89 -25.39 -4.66
N LEU A 102 3.70 -25.75 -5.15
CA LEU A 102 3.36 -25.69 -6.57
C LEU A 102 3.37 -24.25 -7.09
N LYS A 103 2.85 -23.30 -6.31
CA LYS A 103 2.88 -21.88 -6.67
C LYS A 103 4.30 -21.32 -6.77
N THR A 104 5.18 -21.77 -5.88
CA THR A 104 6.61 -21.42 -5.93
C THR A 104 7.30 -22.04 -7.15
N LYS A 105 6.97 -23.29 -7.48
CA LYS A 105 7.49 -23.95 -8.69
C LYS A 105 6.99 -23.27 -9.97
N GLU A 106 5.70 -22.93 -10.04
CA GLU A 106 5.11 -22.24 -11.19
C GLU A 106 5.81 -20.90 -11.46
N THR A 107 5.98 -20.09 -10.41
CA THR A 107 6.66 -18.78 -10.53
C THR A 107 8.11 -18.92 -10.96
N THR A 108 8.83 -19.92 -10.44
CA THR A 108 10.21 -20.21 -10.85
C THR A 108 10.27 -20.63 -12.31
N LEU A 109 9.42 -21.58 -12.73
CA LEU A 109 9.39 -22.06 -14.12
C LEU A 109 9.02 -20.97 -15.12
N LYS A 110 8.08 -20.08 -14.77
CA LYS A 110 7.73 -18.92 -15.59
C LYS A 110 8.94 -18.02 -15.81
N LYS A 111 9.68 -17.71 -14.73
CA LYS A 111 10.91 -16.92 -14.83
C LYS A 111 11.95 -17.59 -15.72
N THR A 112 12.18 -18.89 -15.56
CA THR A 112 13.12 -19.63 -16.39
C THR A 112 12.68 -19.65 -17.86
N LEU A 113 11.38 -19.73 -18.13
CA LEU A 113 10.84 -19.70 -19.48
C LEU A 113 11.05 -18.33 -20.15
N ASP A 114 10.87 -17.25 -19.40
CA ASP A 114 11.16 -15.88 -19.87
C ASP A 114 12.66 -15.69 -20.17
N GLU A 115 13.55 -16.22 -19.31
CA GLU A 115 15.00 -16.21 -19.54
C GLU A 115 15.37 -17.01 -20.81
N LEU A 116 14.81 -18.21 -20.98
CA LEU A 116 15.02 -19.03 -22.17
C LEU A 116 14.43 -18.42 -23.44
N ALA A 117 13.36 -17.61 -23.35
CA ALA A 117 12.85 -16.91 -24.53
C ALA A 117 13.88 -15.89 -25.08
N LEU A 118 14.68 -15.29 -24.20
CA LEU A 118 15.70 -14.30 -24.56
C LEU A 118 17.03 -14.93 -24.98
N SER A 119 17.49 -15.96 -24.27
CA SER A 119 18.82 -16.55 -24.46
C SER A 119 18.79 -18.05 -24.78
N GLY A 120 17.64 -18.59 -25.16
CA GLY A 120 17.49 -20.00 -25.50
C GLY A 120 18.10 -20.35 -26.86
N PRO A 121 18.19 -21.66 -27.17
CA PRO A 121 18.78 -22.16 -28.40
C PRO A 121 18.14 -21.56 -29.66
N GLU A 122 16.83 -21.34 -29.67
CA GLU A 122 16.14 -20.72 -30.80
C GLU A 122 16.48 -19.23 -30.96
N ALA A 123 16.61 -18.49 -29.86
CA ALA A 123 17.01 -17.08 -29.90
C ALA A 123 18.45 -16.95 -30.42
N ILE A 124 19.34 -17.81 -29.93
CA ILE A 124 20.73 -17.90 -30.40
C ILE A 124 20.78 -18.30 -31.87
N ALA A 125 20.00 -19.30 -32.29
CA ALA A 125 19.95 -19.74 -33.69
C ALA A 125 19.47 -18.62 -34.62
N ARG A 126 18.48 -17.80 -34.21
CA ARG A 126 18.05 -16.63 -34.97
C ARG A 126 19.16 -15.58 -35.10
N ILE A 127 19.88 -15.30 -34.01
CA ILE A 127 20.99 -14.34 -34.01
C ILE A 127 22.12 -14.84 -34.91
N ASN A 128 22.52 -16.11 -34.80
CA ASN A 128 23.57 -16.68 -35.63
C ASN A 128 23.21 -16.65 -37.11
N LYS A 129 21.98 -17.03 -37.47
CA LYS A 129 21.52 -16.94 -38.86
C LYS A 129 21.58 -15.51 -39.39
N SER A 130 21.12 -14.53 -38.60
CA SER A 130 21.20 -13.12 -39.00
C SER A 130 22.64 -12.62 -39.10
N ALA A 131 23.55 -13.12 -38.26
CA ALA A 131 24.98 -12.79 -38.32
C ALA A 131 25.62 -13.38 -39.57
N ASP A 132 25.29 -14.61 -39.94
CA ASP A 132 25.75 -15.26 -41.18
C ASP A 132 25.28 -14.49 -42.42
N GLU A 133 23.98 -14.12 -42.47
CA GLU A 133 23.43 -13.30 -43.56
C GLU A 133 24.10 -11.92 -43.65
N ALA A 134 24.36 -11.28 -42.51
CA ALA A 134 25.05 -9.98 -42.46
C ALA A 134 26.51 -10.10 -42.91
N LYS A 135 27.20 -11.17 -42.52
CA LYS A 135 28.57 -11.48 -42.92
C LYS A 135 28.66 -11.71 -44.43
N GLU A 136 27.77 -12.52 -45.00
CA GLU A 136 27.70 -12.73 -46.45
C GLU A 136 27.44 -11.41 -47.19
N ALA A 137 26.53 -10.58 -46.69
CA ALA A 137 26.24 -9.28 -47.28
C ALA A 137 27.44 -8.32 -47.22
N ALA A 138 28.17 -8.28 -46.10
CA ALA A 138 29.39 -7.48 -45.94
C ALA A 138 30.50 -7.94 -46.89
N ASN A 139 30.71 -9.25 -47.02
CA ASN A 139 31.69 -9.84 -47.93
C ASN A 139 31.34 -9.55 -49.40
N ARG A 140 30.06 -9.59 -49.77
CA ARG A 140 29.62 -9.19 -51.12
C ARG A 140 29.91 -7.71 -51.42
N TRP A 141 29.73 -6.82 -50.45
CA TRP A 141 30.12 -5.41 -50.64
C TRP A 141 31.63 -5.24 -50.71
N THR A 142 32.40 -6.05 -49.97
CA THR A 142 33.87 -6.10 -50.06
C THR A 142 34.32 -6.47 -51.48
N ASP A 143 33.73 -7.52 -52.07
CA ASP A 143 33.96 -7.90 -53.47
C ASP A 143 33.67 -6.77 -54.45
N ASN A 144 32.53 -6.09 -54.26
CA ASN A 144 32.12 -4.98 -55.10
C ASN A 144 33.13 -3.82 -55.02
N ILE A 145 33.59 -3.49 -53.81
CA ILE A 145 34.58 -2.42 -53.59
C ILE A 145 35.90 -2.78 -54.27
N PHE A 146 36.42 -3.99 -54.08
CA PHE A 146 37.64 -4.45 -54.75
C PHE A 146 37.50 -4.45 -56.28
N SER A 147 36.35 -4.86 -56.79
CA SER A 147 36.06 -4.85 -58.22
C SER A 147 36.07 -3.43 -58.82
N ILE A 148 35.43 -2.48 -58.14
CA ILE A 148 35.40 -1.07 -58.56
C ILE A 148 36.81 -0.46 -58.49
N LYS A 149 37.57 -0.70 -57.42
CA LYS A 149 38.97 -0.24 -57.30
C LYS A 149 39.82 -0.72 -58.46
N LYS A 150 39.75 -2.02 -58.77
CA LYS A 150 40.47 -2.64 -59.88
C LYS A 150 40.06 -2.02 -61.23
N TRP A 151 38.76 -1.80 -61.45
CA TRP A 151 38.26 -1.19 -62.67
C TRP A 151 38.73 0.26 -62.83
N CYS A 152 38.63 1.07 -61.78
CA CYS A 152 39.07 2.47 -61.78
C CYS A 152 40.58 2.58 -62.09
N LYS A 153 41.40 1.73 -61.49
CA LYS A 153 42.84 1.63 -61.77
C LYS A 153 43.11 1.26 -63.23
N THR A 154 42.39 0.27 -63.76
CA THR A 154 42.63 -0.24 -65.12
C THR A 154 42.13 0.70 -66.21
N LYS A 155 40.98 1.37 -66.01
CA LYS A 155 40.34 2.20 -67.04
C LYS A 155 40.72 3.68 -66.98
N PHE A 156 40.98 4.22 -65.80
CA PHE A 156 41.25 5.65 -65.62
C PHE A 156 42.65 5.93 -65.05
N GLY A 157 43.44 4.90 -64.73
CA GLY A 157 44.80 5.07 -64.21
C GLY A 157 44.86 5.65 -62.80
N ILE A 158 43.76 5.61 -62.05
CA ILE A 158 43.68 6.15 -60.69
C ILE A 158 44.34 5.16 -59.72
N ASP A 159 45.25 5.64 -58.87
CA ASP A 159 45.91 4.81 -57.87
C ASP A 159 44.94 4.40 -56.74
N GLU A 160 45.10 3.18 -56.23
CA GLU A 160 44.24 2.64 -55.17
C GLU A 160 44.39 3.41 -53.85
N LYS A 161 45.56 3.98 -53.57
CA LYS A 161 45.78 4.77 -52.36
C LYS A 161 44.92 6.04 -52.39
N THR A 162 44.86 6.71 -53.54
CA THR A 162 44.00 7.90 -53.73
C THR A 162 42.52 7.56 -53.58
N LEU A 163 42.07 6.43 -54.14
CA LEU A 163 40.68 5.96 -53.97
C LEU A 163 40.37 5.63 -52.50
N ASN A 164 41.30 4.96 -51.81
CA ASN A 164 41.12 4.62 -50.41
C ASN A 164 41.04 5.87 -49.52
N GLU A 165 41.94 6.83 -49.72
CA GLU A 165 41.94 8.11 -49.00
C GLU A 165 40.67 8.93 -49.29
N GLN A 166 40.16 8.89 -50.52
CA GLN A 166 39.00 9.70 -50.91
C GLN A 166 37.64 9.13 -50.49
N PHE A 167 37.55 7.81 -50.33
CA PHE A 167 36.32 7.12 -49.91
C PHE A 167 36.40 6.54 -48.49
N ASP A 168 37.41 6.95 -47.71
CA ASP A 168 37.68 6.46 -46.35
C ASP A 168 37.70 4.92 -46.25
N ILE A 169 38.29 4.26 -47.25
CA ILE A 169 38.41 2.80 -47.27
C ILE A 169 39.64 2.40 -46.42
N PRO A 170 39.45 1.63 -45.33
CA PRO A 170 40.55 1.20 -44.49
C PRO A 170 41.58 0.38 -45.28
N SER A 171 42.87 0.53 -44.94
CA SER A 171 43.95 -0.20 -45.61
C SER A 171 43.99 -1.68 -45.24
N ASP A 172 43.41 -2.02 -44.09
CA ASP A 172 43.26 -3.36 -43.53
C ASP A 172 41.87 -3.96 -43.81
N MET A 173 41.09 -3.33 -44.69
CA MET A 173 39.79 -3.87 -45.11
C MET A 173 40.00 -5.22 -45.80
N ASP A 174 39.39 -6.25 -45.23
CA ASP A 174 39.38 -7.62 -45.76
C ASP A 174 38.03 -8.29 -45.47
N TYR A 175 37.86 -9.53 -45.91
CA TYR A 175 36.67 -10.33 -45.65
C TYR A 175 36.45 -10.53 -44.15
N VAL A 176 35.18 -10.47 -43.74
CA VAL A 176 34.74 -10.80 -42.38
C VAL A 176 34.73 -12.32 -42.23
N GLU A 177 35.43 -12.82 -41.21
CA GLU A 177 35.48 -14.24 -40.77
C GLU A 177 34.33 -14.67 -39.87
#